data_AF-A0A5N6XRL5-F1
#
_entry.id   AF-A0A5N6XRL5-F1
#
_cell.length_a   1.000
_cell.length_b   1.000
_cell.length_c   1.000
_cell.angle_alpha   90.00
_cell.angle_beta   90.00
_cell.angle_gamma   90.00
#
_symmetry.space_group_name_H-M   'P 1'
#
loop_
_entity.id
_entity.type
_entity.pdbx_description
1 polymer ?
#
loop_
_entity_poly.entity_id
_entity_poly.type
_entity_poly.pdbx_seq_one_letter_code
_entity_poly.pdbx_strand_id
1 'polypeptide(L)'
;MAASRSPEPVSDGSPELSDSSDIEQTELQTRAPKRRRLSESSVDSYVAPAPLPTLSRIKKKDAKDDKPATTTENDNPVLIRDALEIGLQDEESSFKALNVSPWLVGSLTTMAVRKPTAIQKACIPEILKGRDCIGGSRTGSGKTIAFAVPILQKWAQDPFGIFAVVLTPTRELALQIYEQIKAISAPQSMKPLLITGGTDMRSQALALSQRPHVVIATPGRLADHINTSGEDTVCGLKRVRMVVLDEADRLLAPGPGSMLPDVETCLSALPPSSERQTLLFTATLTPEVRALKSMPRAENKPPVFVTEISTENNGAIPPTLKQTYLKVPMTHREAFLHVLLSTEGNSTKPAIIFCNHTKTADLLERMLRRLSHRVTSLHSLLPQSERNSNLARFRASAARILVATDVASRGLDIPSVSLVINFDVPRNPDDYVHRVGRTARAGRHGEAVTLVGQRDVQLVLAIEERVERQMEEWSEEGVSIEGRVVRGGVLKEVGEAKREATGEIEEGRDVLGRKRNKLKKVR
;
A
#
# COMPACT_ATOMS: atom_id res chain seq x y z
N MET A 1 -53.12 -55.60 10.24
CA MET A 1 -54.07 -55.13 9.21
C MET A 1 -53.28 -54.42 8.12
N ALA A 2 -53.39 -54.91 6.88
CA ALA A 2 -52.90 -54.40 5.57
C ALA A 2 -51.47 -53.79 5.52
N ALA A 3 -50.38 -54.48 5.15
CA ALA A 3 -50.03 -55.30 3.97
C ALA A 3 -49.57 -54.50 2.74
N SER A 4 -48.24 -54.53 2.55
CA SER A 4 -47.38 -54.23 1.40
C SER A 4 -47.72 -54.99 0.10
N ARG A 5 -47.30 -54.47 -1.06
CA ARG A 5 -46.77 -55.26 -2.20
C ARG A 5 -46.16 -54.38 -3.32
N SER A 6 -44.91 -54.68 -3.68
CA SER A 6 -44.27 -54.38 -4.98
C SER A 6 -44.80 -55.34 -6.06
N PRO A 7 -44.49 -55.18 -7.38
CA PRO A 7 -43.18 -55.59 -7.95
C PRO A 7 -42.66 -54.82 -9.21
N GLU A 8 -41.36 -55.02 -9.52
CA GLU A 8 -40.67 -54.90 -10.84
C GLU A 8 -41.22 -55.95 -11.87
N PRO A 9 -40.70 -56.22 -13.12
CA PRO A 9 -39.42 -55.89 -13.82
C PRO A 9 -39.58 -55.49 -15.34
N VAL A 10 -38.59 -55.28 -16.23
CA VAL A 10 -37.69 -56.23 -16.94
C VAL A 10 -36.76 -55.48 -17.93
N SER A 11 -35.60 -56.11 -18.18
CA SER A 11 -34.48 -55.99 -19.17
C SER A 11 -34.79 -55.50 -20.60
N ASP A 12 -33.87 -55.27 -21.54
CA ASP A 12 -32.58 -55.91 -21.85
C ASP A 12 -31.84 -55.14 -22.99
N GLY A 13 -30.55 -55.45 -23.20
CA GLY A 13 -29.98 -55.50 -24.57
C GLY A 13 -29.14 -54.33 -25.09
N SER A 14 -27.83 -54.40 -24.86
CA SER A 14 -26.81 -54.02 -25.86
C SER A 14 -26.75 -55.08 -26.98
N PRO A 15 -26.36 -54.74 -28.22
CA PRO A 15 -24.96 -54.93 -28.60
C PRO A 15 -24.38 -53.90 -29.61
N GLU A 16 -23.05 -53.95 -29.67
CA GLU A 16 -22.12 -53.29 -30.60
C GLU A 16 -22.24 -53.78 -32.06
N LEU A 17 -21.59 -53.03 -32.96
CA LEU A 17 -20.76 -53.42 -34.14
C LEU A 17 -21.07 -52.51 -35.36
N SER A 18 -20.12 -51.64 -35.74
CA SER A 18 -19.12 -51.82 -36.83
C SER A 18 -19.69 -51.31 -38.18
N ASP A 19 -19.00 -50.69 -39.12
CA ASP A 19 -17.58 -50.47 -39.40
C ASP A 19 -17.43 -49.46 -40.58
N SER A 20 -16.20 -48.96 -40.77
CA SER A 20 -15.53 -48.57 -42.02
C SER A 20 -15.94 -47.25 -42.73
N SER A 21 -15.06 -46.23 -42.79
CA SER A 21 -13.85 -45.99 -43.64
C SER A 21 -14.23 -45.17 -44.90
N ASP A 22 -13.60 -44.04 -45.26
CA ASP A 22 -12.25 -43.91 -45.82
C ASP A 22 -11.78 -42.42 -45.81
N ILE A 23 -10.55 -42.14 -45.35
CA ILE A 23 -9.33 -41.76 -46.12
C ILE A 23 -9.31 -40.32 -46.65
N GLU A 24 -8.46 -39.47 -46.08
CA GLU A 24 -7.33 -38.91 -46.83
C GLU A 24 -6.16 -38.49 -45.92
N GLN A 25 -4.99 -38.94 -46.33
CA GLN A 25 -3.70 -38.84 -45.66
C GLN A 25 -3.00 -37.53 -46.03
N THR A 26 -2.24 -36.94 -45.11
CA THR A 26 -0.89 -36.45 -45.43
C THR A 26 0.00 -36.54 -44.21
N GLU A 27 1.03 -37.39 -44.34
CA GLU A 27 2.09 -37.66 -43.38
C GLU A 27 3.21 -36.61 -43.37
N LEU A 28 4.12 -36.80 -42.40
CA LEU A 28 5.53 -36.38 -42.29
C LEU A 28 5.75 -35.21 -41.30
N GLN A 29 6.56 -35.30 -40.25
CA GLN A 29 7.47 -36.36 -39.83
C GLN A 29 7.89 -36.14 -38.36
N THR A 30 8.01 -37.26 -37.68
CA THR A 30 8.45 -37.45 -36.29
C THR A 30 9.96 -37.24 -36.11
N ARG A 31 10.38 -36.71 -34.95
CA ARG A 31 11.72 -36.96 -34.39
C ARG A 31 11.64 -37.19 -32.88
N ALA A 32 11.96 -38.42 -32.48
CA ALA A 32 12.13 -38.87 -31.10
C ALA A 32 13.55 -38.55 -30.57
N PRO A 33 13.79 -38.61 -29.23
CA PRO A 33 14.86 -37.87 -28.56
C PRO A 33 16.18 -38.66 -28.48
N LYS A 34 17.32 -37.94 -28.55
CA LYS A 34 18.65 -38.52 -28.34
C LYS A 34 19.05 -38.49 -26.85
N ARG A 35 19.37 -39.67 -26.34
CA ARG A 35 19.97 -39.96 -25.02
C ARG A 35 21.51 -39.86 -25.10
N ARG A 36 22.14 -39.13 -24.17
CA ARG A 36 23.57 -39.19 -23.75
C ARG A 36 23.73 -38.15 -22.63
N ARG A 37 24.51 -38.29 -21.54
CA ARG A 37 25.45 -39.28 -20.99
C ARG A 37 25.68 -38.79 -19.54
N LEU A 38 25.78 -39.68 -18.54
CA LEU A 38 26.21 -39.31 -17.18
C LEU A 38 27.73 -39.04 -17.17
N SER A 39 28.16 -37.98 -16.49
CA SER A 39 29.53 -37.79 -16.02
C SER A 39 29.54 -37.12 -14.65
N GLU A 40 30.54 -37.51 -13.87
CA GLU A 40 30.72 -37.35 -12.43
C GLU A 40 30.98 -35.91 -11.94
N SER A 41 30.91 -35.82 -10.61
CA SER A 41 31.18 -34.71 -9.70
C SER A 41 32.37 -33.80 -10.03
N SER A 42 32.12 -32.49 -10.00
CA SER A 42 33.13 -31.47 -9.70
C SER A 42 32.61 -30.51 -8.64
N VAL A 43 33.42 -30.34 -7.59
CA VAL A 43 33.21 -29.39 -6.49
C VAL A 43 33.75 -28.04 -6.97
N ASP A 44 32.88 -27.14 -7.43
CA ASP A 44 33.28 -25.77 -7.78
C ASP A 44 32.83 -24.79 -6.70
N SER A 45 33.80 -24.33 -5.93
CA SER A 45 33.70 -23.19 -5.02
C SER A 45 33.46 -21.91 -5.83
N TYR A 46 32.31 -21.29 -5.66
CA TYR A 46 32.01 -19.99 -6.25
C TYR A 46 32.86 -18.90 -5.58
N VAL A 47 33.82 -18.35 -6.31
CA VAL A 47 34.58 -17.14 -5.91
C VAL A 47 33.97 -15.94 -6.62
N ALA A 48 33.42 -15.00 -5.85
CA ALA A 48 32.88 -13.76 -6.38
C ALA A 48 34.00 -12.89 -7.00
N PRO A 49 33.77 -12.20 -8.14
CA PRO A 49 34.79 -11.35 -8.74
C PRO A 49 35.02 -10.09 -7.88
N ALA A 50 36.30 -9.72 -7.73
CA ALA A 50 36.73 -8.54 -7.00
C ALA A 50 36.26 -7.23 -7.70
N PRO A 51 35.83 -6.21 -6.94
CA PRO A 51 35.47 -4.92 -7.52
C PRO A 51 36.71 -4.13 -7.97
N LEU A 52 36.60 -3.49 -9.14
CA LEU A 52 37.61 -2.61 -9.73
C LEU A 52 37.94 -1.43 -8.80
N PRO A 53 39.21 -0.99 -8.72
CA PRO A 53 39.62 0.08 -7.81
C PRO A 53 39.23 1.46 -8.36
N THR A 54 38.41 2.19 -7.62
CA THR A 54 38.20 3.63 -7.82
C THR A 54 39.28 4.43 -7.09
N LEU A 55 40.02 5.22 -7.86
CA LEU A 55 41.01 6.19 -7.39
C LEU A 55 40.30 7.36 -6.68
N SER A 56 40.41 7.44 -5.36
CA SER A 56 40.17 8.69 -4.61
C SER A 56 41.25 8.85 -3.54
N ARG A 57 42.26 9.63 -3.88
CA ARG A 57 43.42 9.98 -3.07
C ARG A 57 43.04 11.07 -2.06
N ILE A 58 42.90 10.74 -0.77
CA ILE A 58 42.97 11.71 0.32
C ILE A 58 43.93 11.16 1.40
N LYS A 59 44.97 11.93 1.70
CA LYS A 59 46.04 11.63 2.66
C LYS A 59 45.50 11.57 4.09
N LYS A 60 45.86 10.51 4.81
CA LYS A 60 45.75 10.39 6.28
C LYS A 60 46.99 11.02 6.93
N LYS A 61 46.84 11.63 8.11
CA LYS A 61 47.92 12.07 9.00
C LYS A 61 47.72 11.37 10.35
N ASP A 62 48.69 10.54 10.73
CA ASP A 62 48.91 9.92 12.05
C ASP A 62 49.39 10.98 13.06
N ALA A 63 49.40 10.88 14.39
CA ALA A 63 48.92 9.98 15.45
C ALA A 63 49.22 10.72 16.79
N LYS A 64 48.62 10.30 17.93
CA LYS A 64 49.34 10.02 19.19
C LYS A 64 48.42 9.54 20.33
N ASP A 65 48.91 8.49 20.99
CA ASP A 65 48.46 7.87 22.24
C ASP A 65 48.52 8.82 23.45
N ASP A 66 47.64 8.58 24.44
CA ASP A 66 48.06 8.32 25.82
C ASP A 66 46.89 7.78 26.70
N LYS A 67 47.21 6.78 27.53
CA LYS A 67 46.42 6.27 28.67
C LYS A 67 47.25 6.49 29.94
N PRO A 68 46.65 6.74 31.13
CA PRO A 68 46.34 5.63 32.05
C PRO A 68 45.08 5.81 32.94
N ALA A 69 44.79 4.75 33.72
CA ALA A 69 43.63 4.42 34.57
C ALA A 69 43.33 5.42 35.73
N THR A 70 42.18 5.47 36.42
CA THR A 70 41.51 4.45 37.27
C THR A 70 40.15 4.98 37.81
N THR A 71 39.17 4.06 38.00
CA THR A 71 38.02 4.01 38.95
C THR A 71 37.24 5.26 39.39
N THR A 72 35.91 5.27 39.15
CA THR A 72 34.85 5.30 40.20
C THR A 72 33.46 5.15 39.56
N GLU A 73 32.60 4.35 40.18
CA GLU A 73 31.15 4.25 39.94
C GLU A 73 30.46 5.62 40.09
N ASN A 74 29.47 5.92 39.24
CA ASN A 74 28.34 6.79 39.58
C ASN A 74 27.20 6.63 38.57
N ASP A 75 26.05 6.22 39.08
CA ASP A 75 24.72 6.34 38.46
C ASP A 75 24.43 7.80 38.07
N ASN A 76 24.19 8.05 36.78
CA ASN A 76 23.31 9.14 36.32
C ASN A 76 22.91 8.95 34.84
N PRO A 77 21.70 9.35 34.42
CA PRO A 77 21.14 9.05 33.12
C PRO A 77 21.77 9.93 32.03
N VAL A 78 22.22 9.29 30.95
CA VAL A 78 22.89 9.95 29.80
C VAL A 78 21.94 10.93 29.11
N LEU A 79 22.34 12.21 29.06
CA LEU A 79 21.63 13.29 28.37
C LEU A 79 22.02 13.36 26.89
N ILE A 80 21.01 13.60 26.06
CA ILE A 80 20.85 13.86 24.60
C ILE A 80 22.08 14.29 23.76
N ARG A 81 23.18 14.80 24.32
CA ARG A 81 24.36 15.24 23.55
C ARG A 81 25.26 14.09 23.08
N ASP A 82 25.27 12.96 23.78
CA ASP A 82 26.16 11.84 23.41
C ASP A 82 25.66 11.02 22.20
N ALA A 83 24.36 11.10 21.88
CA ALA A 83 23.76 10.34 20.78
C ALA A 83 24.19 10.82 19.37
N LEU A 84 24.69 12.07 19.25
CA LEU A 84 25.03 12.68 17.96
C LEU A 84 26.49 12.44 17.56
N GLU A 85 27.42 12.33 18.52
CA GLU A 85 28.80 11.93 18.24
C GLU A 85 28.94 10.41 18.02
N ILE A 86 28.07 9.61 18.64
CA ILE A 86 27.98 8.15 18.38
C ILE A 86 27.51 7.88 16.94
N GLY A 87 26.65 8.72 16.37
CA GLY A 87 26.06 8.52 15.04
C GLY A 87 27.04 8.54 13.85
N LEU A 88 28.29 8.96 14.05
CA LEU A 88 29.31 9.07 13.00
C LEU A 88 30.37 7.95 13.03
N GLN A 89 30.32 7.02 13.99
CA GLN A 89 31.20 5.82 14.03
C GLN A 89 30.47 4.51 14.41
N ASP A 90 29.16 4.39 14.14
CA ASP A 90 28.39 3.28 14.68
C ASP A 90 28.30 2.04 13.77
N GLU A 91 29.17 1.05 14.01
CA GLU A 91 29.06 -0.33 13.50
C GLU A 91 27.80 -1.07 14.07
N GLU A 92 27.08 -0.50 15.05
CA GLU A 92 25.94 -1.16 15.71
C GLU A 92 24.56 -0.94 15.05
N SER A 93 24.38 0.04 14.15
CA SER A 93 23.06 0.31 13.53
C SER A 93 22.77 -0.54 12.28
N SER A 94 22.83 -1.87 12.40
CA SER A 94 22.58 -2.82 11.30
C SER A 94 21.38 -3.75 11.58
N PHE A 95 20.79 -4.32 10.51
CA PHE A 95 19.76 -5.35 10.67
C PHE A 95 20.27 -6.60 11.40
N LYS A 96 21.59 -6.88 11.31
CA LYS A 96 22.23 -7.98 12.04
C LYS A 96 22.11 -7.79 13.56
N ALA A 97 22.25 -6.56 14.06
CA ALA A 97 22.06 -6.23 15.48
C ALA A 97 20.63 -6.45 15.97
N LEU A 98 19.65 -6.48 15.06
CA LEU A 98 18.23 -6.79 15.37
C LEU A 98 17.93 -8.30 15.33
N ASN A 99 18.95 -9.16 15.33
CA ASN A 99 18.84 -10.61 15.16
C ASN A 99 18.14 -11.04 13.85
N VAL A 100 18.32 -10.25 12.78
CA VAL A 100 17.86 -10.62 11.44
C VAL A 100 18.86 -11.59 10.79
N SER A 101 18.33 -12.63 10.16
CA SER A 101 19.11 -13.69 9.53
C SER A 101 20.01 -13.14 8.41
N PRO A 102 21.22 -13.71 8.20
CA PRO A 102 22.16 -13.22 7.20
C PRO A 102 21.57 -13.15 5.78
N TRP A 103 20.71 -14.11 5.41
CA TRP A 103 20.08 -14.12 4.08
C TRP A 103 19.09 -12.97 3.90
N LEU A 104 18.33 -12.60 4.94
CA LEU A 104 17.43 -11.44 4.90
C LEU A 104 18.22 -10.14 4.83
N VAL A 105 19.33 -10.04 5.58
CA VAL A 105 20.24 -8.89 5.48
C VAL A 105 20.78 -8.75 4.05
N GLY A 106 21.15 -9.85 3.41
CA GLY A 106 21.57 -9.88 2.00
C GLY A 106 20.49 -9.39 1.03
N SER A 107 19.24 -9.88 1.18
CA SER A 107 18.09 -9.42 0.38
C SER A 107 17.84 -7.93 0.56
N LEU A 108 17.80 -7.45 1.81
CA LEU A 108 17.57 -6.04 2.13
C LEU A 108 18.69 -5.15 1.55
N THR A 109 19.93 -5.61 1.62
CA THR A 109 21.08 -4.89 1.06
C THR A 109 20.98 -4.76 -0.47
N THR A 110 20.52 -5.81 -1.15
CA THR A 110 20.27 -5.80 -2.61
C THR A 110 19.19 -4.79 -2.98
N MET A 111 18.20 -4.60 -2.11
CA MET A 111 17.16 -3.57 -2.23
C MET A 111 17.61 -2.17 -1.75
N ALA A 112 18.91 -1.97 -1.51
CA ALA A 112 19.49 -0.75 -0.97
C ALA A 112 18.98 -0.34 0.43
N VAL A 113 18.38 -1.27 1.18
CA VAL A 113 17.93 -1.07 2.57
C VAL A 113 19.02 -1.52 3.53
N ARG A 114 19.96 -0.62 3.86
CA ARG A 114 21.16 -0.95 4.65
C ARG A 114 21.00 -0.71 6.15
N LYS A 115 20.29 0.35 6.54
CA LYS A 115 20.10 0.75 7.95
C LYS A 115 18.63 0.61 8.33
N PRO A 116 18.30 -0.02 9.47
CA PRO A 116 16.93 -0.12 9.91
C PRO A 116 16.40 1.24 10.37
N THR A 117 15.15 1.55 10.01
CA THR A 117 14.45 2.75 10.49
C THR A 117 14.06 2.59 11.96
N ALA A 118 13.68 3.69 12.62
CA ALA A 118 13.27 3.66 14.03
C ALA A 118 12.13 2.64 14.30
N ILE A 119 11.14 2.55 13.40
CA ILE A 119 10.03 1.59 13.55
C ILE A 119 10.48 0.15 13.35
N GLN A 120 11.47 -0.08 12.49
CA GLN A 120 12.06 -1.39 12.28
C GLN A 120 12.89 -1.81 13.50
N LYS A 121 13.70 -0.91 14.07
CA LYS A 121 14.47 -1.14 15.30
C LYS A 121 13.57 -1.50 16.49
N ALA A 122 12.46 -0.79 16.64
CA ALA A 122 11.51 -1.03 17.73
C ALA A 122 10.70 -2.33 17.55
N CYS A 123 10.15 -2.57 16.35
CA CYS A 123 9.21 -3.68 16.15
C CYS A 123 9.88 -5.02 15.85
N ILE A 124 10.93 -5.07 15.03
CA ILE A 124 11.49 -6.35 14.53
C ILE A 124 11.90 -7.29 15.68
N PRO A 125 12.69 -6.86 16.68
CA PRO A 125 13.12 -7.75 17.77
C PRO A 125 11.92 -8.31 18.56
N GLU A 126 10.90 -7.49 18.78
CA GLU A 126 9.74 -7.87 19.59
C GLU A 126 8.78 -8.81 18.86
N ILE A 127 8.66 -8.64 17.54
CA ILE A 127 7.94 -9.59 16.70
C ILE A 127 8.68 -10.93 16.65
N LEU A 128 10.01 -10.92 16.56
CA LEU A 128 10.83 -12.14 16.57
C LEU A 128 10.75 -12.92 17.90
N LYS A 129 10.54 -12.23 19.02
CA LYS A 129 10.25 -12.84 20.33
C LYS A 129 8.82 -13.42 20.45
N GLY A 130 7.98 -13.25 19.42
CA GLY A 130 6.62 -13.79 19.38
C GLY A 130 5.56 -12.91 20.04
N ARG A 131 5.86 -11.64 20.35
CA ARG A 131 4.88 -10.72 20.95
C ARG A 131 3.93 -10.15 19.90
N ASP A 132 2.65 -10.04 20.25
CA ASP A 132 1.73 -9.21 19.47
C ASP A 132 2.24 -7.77 19.48
N CYS A 133 2.09 -7.04 18.37
CA CYS A 133 2.72 -5.74 18.17
C CYS A 133 1.74 -4.73 17.60
N ILE A 134 1.72 -3.51 18.15
CA ILE A 134 1.06 -2.34 17.57
C ILE A 134 2.15 -1.31 17.24
N GLY A 135 2.43 -1.15 15.95
CA GLY A 135 3.42 -0.21 15.44
C GLY A 135 2.77 1.03 14.84
N GLY A 136 2.80 2.14 15.57
CA GLY A 136 2.38 3.47 15.12
C GLY A 136 3.54 4.26 14.54
N SER A 137 3.49 4.65 13.26
CA SER A 137 4.48 5.55 12.66
C SER A 137 3.96 6.14 11.35
N ARG A 138 4.45 7.33 10.96
CA ARG A 138 4.05 8.01 9.72
C ARG A 138 4.18 7.16 8.45
N THR A 139 3.51 7.56 7.37
CA THR A 139 3.67 6.89 6.06
C THR A 139 5.13 7.02 5.57
N GLY A 140 5.63 5.98 4.90
CA GLY A 140 7.02 5.96 4.40
C GLY A 140 8.10 5.68 5.46
N SER A 141 7.75 5.38 6.72
CA SER A 141 8.73 5.03 7.76
C SER A 141 9.29 3.61 7.67
N GLY A 142 8.84 2.81 6.69
CA GLY A 142 9.32 1.43 6.50
C GLY A 142 8.56 0.36 7.29
N LYS A 143 7.29 0.61 7.63
CA LYS A 143 6.40 -0.34 8.35
C LYS A 143 6.30 -1.71 7.69
N THR A 144 6.24 -1.76 6.35
CA THR A 144 6.11 -3.04 5.63
C THR A 144 7.30 -3.96 5.88
N ILE A 145 8.52 -3.44 5.89
CA ILE A 145 9.73 -4.22 6.23
C ILE A 145 9.70 -4.65 7.69
N ALA A 146 9.15 -3.81 8.59
CA ALA A 146 9.09 -4.11 10.02
C ALA A 146 8.28 -5.38 10.34
N PHE A 147 7.23 -5.70 9.56
CA PHE A 147 6.53 -6.98 9.69
C PHE A 147 6.97 -8.05 8.69
N ALA A 148 7.41 -7.67 7.48
CA ALA A 148 7.80 -8.65 6.46
C ALA A 148 9.05 -9.44 6.89
N VAL A 149 10.06 -8.77 7.43
CA VAL A 149 11.31 -9.41 7.89
C VAL A 149 11.05 -10.52 8.92
N PRO A 150 10.35 -10.27 10.04
CA PRO A 150 10.09 -11.32 11.03
C PRO A 150 9.18 -12.44 10.49
N ILE A 151 8.20 -12.14 9.64
CA ILE A 151 7.37 -13.17 8.98
C ILE A 151 8.26 -14.11 8.15
N LEU A 152 9.10 -13.55 7.29
CA LEU A 152 9.99 -14.32 6.42
C LEU A 152 11.01 -15.13 7.21
N GLN A 153 11.56 -14.55 8.28
CA GLN A 153 12.52 -15.23 9.14
C GLN A 153 11.91 -16.43 9.86
N LYS A 154 10.72 -16.27 10.44
CA LYS A 154 10.03 -17.33 11.17
C LYS A 154 9.51 -18.41 10.23
N TRP A 155 8.96 -18.02 9.07
CA TRP A 155 8.57 -18.98 8.04
C TRP A 155 9.76 -19.83 7.56
N ALA A 156 10.94 -19.23 7.38
CA ALA A 156 12.12 -19.96 6.91
C ALA A 156 12.66 -21.00 7.92
N GLN A 157 12.26 -20.94 9.20
CA GLN A 157 12.63 -21.93 10.23
C GLN A 157 11.80 -23.21 10.11
N ASP A 158 10.52 -23.07 9.76
CA ASP A 158 9.59 -24.18 9.54
C ASP A 158 8.68 -23.83 8.35
N PRO A 159 9.13 -24.06 7.10
CA PRO A 159 8.37 -23.70 5.92
C PRO A 159 7.17 -24.63 5.73
N PHE A 160 5.97 -24.13 6.00
CA PHE A 160 4.73 -24.86 5.73
C PHE A 160 3.60 -23.93 5.29
N GLY A 161 2.67 -24.50 4.51
CA GLY A 161 1.29 -24.00 4.27
C GLY A 161 1.15 -22.48 4.16
N ILE A 162 -0.02 -21.95 4.56
CA ILE A 162 -0.22 -20.50 4.69
C ILE A 162 0.28 -20.09 6.08
N PHE A 163 1.46 -19.50 6.16
CA PHE A 163 2.09 -19.08 7.41
C PHE A 163 1.55 -17.73 7.91
N ALA A 164 1.36 -16.78 6.98
CA ALA A 164 0.90 -15.44 7.32
C ALA A 164 -0.22 -14.91 6.41
N VAL A 165 -1.10 -14.11 6.99
CA VAL A 165 -2.12 -13.33 6.28
C VAL A 165 -1.91 -11.84 6.57
N VAL A 166 -1.82 -11.03 5.51
CA VAL A 166 -1.72 -9.57 5.59
C VAL A 166 -2.99 -8.96 5.01
N LEU A 167 -3.78 -8.28 5.84
CA LEU A 167 -4.95 -7.52 5.43
C LEU A 167 -4.59 -6.04 5.30
N THR A 168 -5.07 -5.42 4.23
CA THR A 168 -4.82 -4.01 3.93
C THR A 168 -5.99 -3.40 3.17
N PRO A 169 -6.33 -2.10 3.35
CA PRO A 169 -7.60 -1.54 2.88
C PRO A 169 -7.70 -1.35 1.36
N THR A 170 -6.57 -1.22 0.65
CA THR A 170 -6.58 -0.92 -0.79
C THR A 170 -5.87 -1.98 -1.62
N ARG A 171 -6.34 -2.18 -2.85
CA ARG A 171 -5.76 -3.17 -3.78
C ARG A 171 -4.33 -2.82 -4.14
N GLU A 172 -4.03 -1.53 -4.23
CA GLU A 172 -2.72 -1.05 -4.63
C GLU A 172 -1.70 -1.19 -3.50
N LEU A 173 -2.11 -0.92 -2.25
CA LEU A 173 -1.26 -1.20 -1.09
C LEU A 173 -1.01 -2.71 -0.97
N ALA A 174 -2.03 -3.55 -1.20
CA ALA A 174 -1.86 -5.00 -1.24
C ALA A 174 -0.82 -5.44 -2.29
N LEU A 175 -0.89 -4.89 -3.51
CA LEU A 175 0.09 -5.15 -4.57
C LEU A 175 1.50 -4.72 -4.17
N GLN A 176 1.63 -3.54 -3.55
CA GLN A 176 2.93 -3.03 -3.09
C GLN A 176 3.54 -3.92 -2.00
N ILE A 177 2.74 -4.36 -1.02
CA ILE A 177 3.20 -5.29 0.02
C ILE A 177 3.61 -6.63 -0.62
N TYR A 178 2.80 -7.14 -1.57
CA TYR A 178 3.12 -8.36 -2.32
C TYR A 178 4.46 -8.24 -3.06
N GLU A 179 4.70 -7.15 -3.79
CA GLU A 179 5.95 -6.92 -4.52
C GLU A 179 7.15 -6.82 -3.57
N GLN A 180 7.00 -6.15 -2.42
CA GLN A 180 8.06 -6.05 -1.42
C GLN A 180 8.38 -7.41 -0.78
N ILE A 181 7.37 -8.17 -0.35
CA ILE A 181 7.57 -9.51 0.21
C ILE A 181 8.23 -10.42 -0.84
N LYS A 182 7.78 -10.36 -2.10
CA LYS A 182 8.36 -11.14 -3.20
C LYS A 182 9.83 -10.77 -3.46
N ALA A 183 10.17 -9.49 -3.41
CA ALA A 183 11.55 -9.02 -3.59
C ALA A 183 12.47 -9.46 -2.43
N ILE A 184 12.04 -9.28 -1.18
CA ILE A 184 12.84 -9.66 0.00
C ILE A 184 13.03 -11.18 0.06
N SER A 185 12.00 -11.95 -0.32
CA SER A 185 12.03 -13.41 -0.29
C SER A 185 12.58 -14.07 -1.54
N ALA A 186 13.05 -13.30 -2.54
CA ALA A 186 13.53 -13.84 -3.82
C ALA A 186 14.60 -14.96 -3.72
N PRO A 187 15.54 -14.95 -2.74
CA PRO A 187 16.49 -16.05 -2.57
C PRO A 187 15.88 -17.36 -2.02
N GLN A 188 14.63 -17.34 -1.56
CA GLN A 188 13.92 -18.47 -0.98
C GLN A 188 12.76 -18.92 -1.87
N SER A 189 12.34 -20.18 -1.77
CA SER A 189 11.16 -20.73 -2.45
C SER A 189 9.83 -20.28 -1.84
N MET A 190 9.76 -19.01 -1.41
CA MET A 190 8.59 -18.38 -0.81
C MET A 190 7.53 -18.10 -1.89
N LYS A 191 6.26 -18.34 -1.56
CA LYS A 191 5.13 -18.23 -2.50
C LYS A 191 4.12 -17.25 -1.93
N PRO A 192 4.31 -15.93 -2.11
CA PRO A 192 3.28 -14.96 -1.76
C PRO A 192 2.11 -15.07 -2.75
N LEU A 193 0.88 -14.84 -2.28
CA LEU A 193 -0.33 -14.76 -3.08
C LEU A 193 -1.03 -13.42 -2.83
N LEU A 194 -1.46 -12.75 -3.90
CA LEU A 194 -2.25 -11.53 -3.84
C LEU A 194 -3.73 -11.84 -4.07
N ILE A 195 -4.60 -11.47 -3.12
CA ILE A 195 -6.05 -11.66 -3.17
C ILE A 195 -6.75 -10.30 -3.12
N THR A 196 -7.12 -9.79 -4.29
CA THR A 196 -7.75 -8.47 -4.43
C THR A 196 -8.95 -8.50 -5.36
N GLY A 197 -9.87 -7.55 -5.18
CA GLY A 197 -10.96 -7.33 -6.14
C GLY A 197 -10.47 -6.95 -7.55
N GLY A 198 -11.30 -7.16 -8.57
CA GLY A 198 -11.02 -6.72 -9.95
C GLY A 198 -10.23 -7.71 -10.82
N THR A 199 -9.71 -8.78 -10.25
CA THR A 199 -9.14 -9.94 -10.95
C THR A 199 -10.08 -11.15 -10.86
N ASP A 200 -9.83 -12.17 -11.69
CA ASP A 200 -10.69 -13.35 -11.80
C ASP A 200 -10.73 -14.19 -10.51
N MET A 201 -11.94 -14.52 -10.07
CA MET A 201 -12.19 -15.26 -8.82
C MET A 201 -11.64 -16.69 -8.88
N ARG A 202 -11.79 -17.39 -10.01
CA ARG A 202 -11.38 -18.80 -10.10
C ARG A 202 -9.87 -18.92 -10.04
N SER A 203 -9.16 -18.02 -10.72
CA SER A 203 -7.69 -17.98 -10.68
C SER A 203 -7.16 -17.78 -9.25
N GLN A 204 -7.78 -16.91 -8.45
CA GLN A 204 -7.41 -16.71 -7.05
C GLN A 204 -7.78 -17.90 -6.17
N ALA A 205 -8.95 -18.52 -6.38
CA ALA A 205 -9.35 -19.71 -5.64
C ALA A 205 -8.39 -20.89 -5.88
N LEU A 206 -8.01 -21.14 -7.14
CA LEU A 206 -7.02 -22.16 -7.48
C LEU A 206 -5.64 -21.86 -6.87
N ALA A 207 -5.20 -20.60 -6.92
CA ALA A 207 -3.93 -20.23 -6.31
C ALA A 207 -3.96 -20.35 -4.77
N LEU A 208 -5.10 -20.09 -4.14
CA LEU A 208 -5.26 -20.25 -2.69
C LEU A 208 -5.30 -21.74 -2.28
N SER A 209 -5.96 -22.59 -3.07
CA SER A 209 -6.00 -24.05 -2.82
C SER A 209 -4.63 -24.72 -2.97
N GLN A 210 -3.71 -24.12 -3.72
CA GLN A 210 -2.30 -24.53 -3.80
C GLN A 210 -1.48 -24.22 -2.53
N ARG A 211 -2.11 -23.64 -1.49
CA ARG A 211 -1.51 -23.38 -0.17
C ARG A 211 -0.23 -22.54 -0.27
N PRO A 212 -0.35 -21.27 -0.72
CA PRO A 212 0.77 -20.34 -0.75
C PRO A 212 1.29 -20.08 0.68
N HIS A 213 2.45 -19.47 0.79
CA HIS A 213 3.11 -19.25 2.09
C HIS A 213 2.66 -17.98 2.81
N VAL A 214 2.38 -16.92 2.05
CA VAL A 214 1.87 -15.65 2.58
C VAL A 214 0.73 -15.18 1.72
N VAL A 215 -0.42 -14.88 2.32
CA VAL A 215 -1.58 -14.31 1.62
C VAL A 215 -1.64 -12.83 1.94
N ILE A 216 -1.58 -11.97 0.92
CA ILE A 216 -1.77 -10.52 1.03
C ILE A 216 -3.11 -10.19 0.39
N ALA A 217 -4.03 -9.58 1.13
CA ALA A 217 -5.40 -9.44 0.68
C ALA A 217 -6.07 -8.12 1.07
N THR A 218 -7.03 -7.71 0.24
CA THR A 218 -8.08 -6.77 0.67
C THR A 218 -9.22 -7.54 1.34
N PRO A 219 -9.75 -7.09 2.49
CA PRO A 219 -10.73 -7.84 3.29
C PRO A 219 -11.92 -8.37 2.46
N GLY A 220 -12.62 -7.51 1.72
CA GLY A 220 -13.80 -7.94 0.96
C GLY A 220 -13.56 -9.08 -0.02
N ARG A 221 -12.41 -9.12 -0.71
CA ARG A 221 -12.13 -10.23 -1.63
C ARG A 221 -11.79 -11.53 -0.89
N LEU A 222 -11.04 -11.47 0.21
CA LEU A 222 -10.73 -12.67 0.98
C LEU A 222 -11.99 -13.21 1.67
N ALA A 223 -12.84 -12.33 2.20
CA ALA A 223 -14.16 -12.67 2.73
C ALA A 223 -15.04 -13.35 1.66
N ASP A 224 -15.07 -12.83 0.42
CA ASP A 224 -15.77 -13.50 -0.68
C ASP A 224 -15.27 -14.94 -0.88
N HIS A 225 -13.94 -15.16 -0.84
CA HIS A 225 -13.36 -16.50 -0.99
C HIS A 225 -13.75 -17.44 0.16
N ILE A 226 -13.68 -16.94 1.40
CA ILE A 226 -14.09 -17.67 2.61
C ILE A 226 -15.54 -18.13 2.50
N ASN A 227 -16.43 -17.25 2.02
CA ASN A 227 -17.85 -17.54 1.95
C ASN A 227 -18.26 -18.41 0.73
N THR A 228 -17.51 -18.38 -0.37
CA THR A 228 -17.99 -18.92 -1.66
C THR A 228 -17.10 -19.98 -2.31
N SER A 229 -15.82 -20.07 -1.96
CA SER A 229 -14.86 -20.94 -2.69
C SER A 229 -14.76 -22.37 -2.15
N GLY A 230 -15.53 -22.70 -1.11
CA GLY A 230 -15.56 -24.02 -0.48
C GLY A 230 -14.41 -24.28 0.49
N GLU A 231 -14.62 -25.23 1.41
CA GLU A 231 -13.71 -25.52 2.52
C GLU A 231 -12.31 -25.94 2.04
N ASP A 232 -12.21 -26.77 0.99
CA ASP A 232 -10.90 -27.23 0.47
C ASP A 232 -10.00 -26.08 0.03
N THR A 233 -10.59 -25.00 -0.50
CA THR A 233 -9.85 -23.81 -0.92
C THR A 233 -9.30 -23.04 0.27
N VAL A 234 -10.07 -22.94 1.36
CA VAL A 234 -9.78 -22.04 2.49
C VAL A 234 -9.20 -22.76 3.70
N CYS A 235 -9.21 -24.09 3.73
CA CYS A 235 -8.71 -24.91 4.83
C CYS A 235 -7.27 -24.59 5.23
N GLY A 236 -6.46 -24.10 4.28
CA GLY A 236 -5.08 -23.66 4.53
C GLY A 236 -4.98 -22.48 5.51
N LEU A 237 -6.01 -21.62 5.58
CA LEU A 237 -6.06 -20.45 6.46
C LEU A 237 -6.08 -20.86 7.95
N LYS A 238 -6.60 -22.05 8.28
CA LYS A 238 -6.65 -22.61 9.64
C LYS A 238 -5.28 -22.97 10.22
N ARG A 239 -4.17 -22.75 9.50
CA ARG A 239 -2.80 -22.97 9.99
C ARG A 239 -1.97 -21.69 10.11
N VAL A 240 -2.58 -20.53 9.87
CA VAL A 240 -1.90 -19.24 9.91
C VAL A 240 -1.35 -18.97 11.32
N ARG A 241 -0.07 -18.62 11.38
CA ARG A 241 0.65 -18.29 12.62
C ARG A 241 0.76 -16.80 12.85
N MET A 242 0.73 -15.99 11.78
CA MET A 242 0.85 -14.54 11.88
C MET A 242 -0.24 -13.84 11.08
N VAL A 243 -0.88 -12.85 11.69
CA VAL A 243 -1.86 -11.97 11.03
C VAL A 243 -1.38 -10.54 11.14
N VAL A 244 -1.40 -9.82 10.02
CA VAL A 244 -1.07 -8.39 9.96
C VAL A 244 -2.30 -7.62 9.52
N LEU A 245 -2.67 -6.57 10.27
CA LEU A 245 -3.59 -5.54 9.81
C LEU A 245 -2.76 -4.28 9.52
N ASP A 246 -2.52 -3.99 8.24
CA ASP A 246 -1.83 -2.78 7.80
C ASP A 246 -2.85 -1.67 7.50
N GLU A 247 -2.55 -0.44 7.92
CA GLU A 247 -3.52 0.65 8.03
C GLU A 247 -4.74 0.25 8.89
N ALA A 248 -4.43 -0.26 10.09
CA ALA A 248 -5.44 -0.77 11.03
C ALA A 248 -6.52 0.26 11.39
N ASP A 249 -6.17 1.54 11.45
CA ASP A 249 -7.12 2.66 11.63
C ASP A 249 -8.20 2.66 10.54
N ARG A 250 -7.83 2.37 9.29
CA ARG A 250 -8.78 2.29 8.17
C ARG A 250 -9.57 1.00 8.16
N LEU A 251 -8.92 -0.12 8.43
CA LEU A 251 -9.56 -1.44 8.44
C LEU A 251 -10.63 -1.55 9.52
N LEU A 252 -10.42 -0.87 10.65
CA LEU A 252 -11.29 -0.93 11.83
C LEU A 252 -12.24 0.27 11.96
N ALA A 253 -12.21 1.21 11.00
CA ALA A 253 -13.06 2.39 11.05
C ALA A 253 -14.55 2.00 10.96
N PRO A 254 -15.40 2.45 11.89
CA PRO A 254 -16.84 2.21 11.84
C PRO A 254 -17.53 3.12 10.82
N GLY A 255 -18.77 2.78 10.46
CA GLY A 255 -19.66 3.63 9.65
C GLY A 255 -19.98 3.08 8.25
N PRO A 256 -20.70 3.86 7.42
CA PRO A 256 -21.11 3.43 6.09
C PRO A 256 -19.91 3.13 5.19
N GLY A 257 -19.89 1.94 4.59
CA GLY A 257 -18.76 1.47 3.78
C GLY A 257 -17.56 0.98 4.61
N SER A 258 -17.76 0.69 5.89
CA SER A 258 -16.75 0.04 6.74
C SER A 258 -16.35 -1.33 6.18
N MET A 259 -15.07 -1.65 6.33
CA MET A 259 -14.50 -2.96 5.99
C MET A 259 -14.57 -3.94 7.16
N LEU A 260 -15.05 -3.49 8.34
CA LEU A 260 -15.04 -4.27 9.56
C LEU A 260 -15.76 -5.63 9.42
N PRO A 261 -16.95 -5.75 8.78
CA PRO A 261 -17.61 -7.04 8.60
C PRO A 261 -16.78 -8.02 7.75
N ASP A 262 -16.11 -7.52 6.72
CA ASP A 262 -15.24 -8.33 5.88
C ASP A 262 -13.97 -8.75 6.65
N VAL A 263 -13.41 -7.86 7.46
CA VAL A 263 -12.27 -8.15 8.34
C VAL A 263 -12.65 -9.23 9.37
N GLU A 264 -13.81 -9.11 10.01
CA GLU A 264 -14.33 -10.12 10.94
C GLU A 264 -14.50 -11.49 10.27
N THR A 265 -15.06 -11.52 9.06
CA THR A 265 -15.16 -12.73 8.25
C THR A 265 -13.79 -13.33 7.95
N CYS A 266 -12.80 -12.49 7.63
CA CYS A 266 -11.43 -12.96 7.41
C CYS A 266 -10.83 -13.54 8.69
N LEU A 267 -11.01 -12.87 9.83
CA LEU A 267 -10.42 -13.28 11.10
C LEU A 267 -11.04 -14.55 11.69
N SER A 268 -12.31 -14.83 11.37
CA SER A 268 -13.02 -16.05 11.81
C SER A 268 -12.57 -17.32 11.09
N ALA A 269 -12.03 -17.19 9.86
CA ALA A 269 -11.43 -18.30 9.11
C ALA A 269 -9.99 -18.64 9.54
N LEU A 270 -9.42 -17.89 10.49
CA LEU A 270 -8.04 -18.01 10.96
C LEU A 270 -8.00 -18.58 12.40
N PRO A 271 -6.90 -19.20 12.86
CA PRO A 271 -6.77 -19.75 14.21
C PRO A 271 -7.05 -18.70 15.29
N PRO A 272 -7.68 -19.00 16.43
CA PRO A 272 -8.06 -17.99 17.42
C PRO A 272 -6.87 -17.13 17.84
N SER A 273 -7.14 -15.90 18.29
CA SER A 273 -6.08 -14.93 18.65
C SER A 273 -5.15 -15.42 19.76
N SER A 274 -5.52 -16.45 20.52
CA SER A 274 -4.66 -17.14 21.49
C SER A 274 -3.54 -17.97 20.84
N GLU A 275 -3.73 -18.47 19.62
CA GLU A 275 -2.84 -19.44 18.95
C GLU A 275 -2.02 -18.83 17.80
N ARG A 276 -2.27 -17.56 17.46
CA ARG A 276 -1.57 -16.82 16.39
C ARG A 276 -1.00 -15.51 16.91
N GLN A 277 0.08 -15.03 16.31
CA GLN A 277 0.62 -13.70 16.54
C GLN A 277 -0.15 -12.66 15.71
N THR A 278 -0.55 -11.55 16.33
CA THR A 278 -1.30 -10.46 15.67
C THR A 278 -0.49 -9.18 15.68
N LEU A 279 -0.29 -8.60 14.49
CA LEU A 279 0.49 -7.40 14.26
C LEU A 279 -0.39 -6.31 13.65
N LEU A 280 -0.42 -5.13 14.26
CA LEU A 280 -1.17 -3.97 13.80
C LEU A 280 -0.20 -2.86 13.43
N PHE A 281 -0.32 -2.34 12.22
CA PHE A 281 0.48 -1.23 11.75
C PHE A 281 -0.42 -0.10 11.27
N THR A 282 -0.17 1.11 11.76
CA THR A 282 -0.99 2.29 11.45
C THR A 282 -0.15 3.56 11.48
N ALA A 283 -0.62 4.62 10.82
CA ALA A 283 -0.04 5.95 10.99
C ALA A 283 -0.62 6.69 12.18
N THR A 284 -1.86 6.38 12.58
CA THR A 284 -2.59 7.05 13.66
C THR A 284 -3.08 6.00 14.65
N LEU A 285 -2.76 6.19 15.94
CA LEU A 285 -3.27 5.33 17.02
C LEU A 285 -4.63 5.85 17.49
N THR A 286 -5.68 5.53 16.73
CA THR A 286 -7.05 5.88 17.08
C THR A 286 -7.52 5.13 18.35
N PRO A 287 -8.56 5.62 19.06
CA PRO A 287 -9.10 4.93 20.22
C PRO A 287 -9.47 3.47 19.95
N GLU A 288 -9.98 3.16 18.76
CA GLU A 288 -10.36 1.80 18.34
C GLU A 288 -9.13 0.89 18.26
N VAL A 289 -8.02 1.38 17.69
CA VAL A 289 -6.75 0.63 17.65
C VAL A 289 -6.17 0.46 19.06
N ARG A 290 -6.28 1.47 19.93
CA ARG A 290 -5.83 1.38 21.32
C ARG A 290 -6.69 0.43 22.15
N ALA A 291 -7.99 0.36 21.90
CA ALA A 291 -8.92 -0.54 22.59
C ALA A 291 -8.57 -2.03 22.38
N LEU A 292 -7.92 -2.37 21.27
CA LEU A 292 -7.40 -3.72 21.02
C LEU A 292 -6.29 -4.13 22.02
N LYS A 293 -5.59 -3.17 22.65
CA LYS A 293 -4.63 -3.44 23.72
C LYS A 293 -5.32 -3.96 24.98
N SER A 294 -6.51 -3.45 25.27
CA SER A 294 -7.28 -3.73 26.49
C SER A 294 -8.24 -4.92 26.36
N MET A 295 -8.30 -5.58 25.21
CA MET A 295 -9.13 -6.79 25.05
C MET A 295 -8.62 -7.93 25.94
N PRO A 296 -9.50 -8.79 26.48
CA PRO A 296 -9.11 -9.98 27.23
C PRO A 296 -8.17 -10.87 26.40
N ARG A 297 -7.09 -11.35 27.02
CA ARG A 297 -6.08 -12.21 26.37
C ARG A 297 -5.91 -13.49 27.16
N ALA A 298 -5.52 -14.55 26.45
CA ALA A 298 -5.17 -15.80 27.10
C ALA A 298 -3.95 -15.59 28.01
N GLU A 299 -3.98 -16.19 29.20
CA GLU A 299 -2.95 -16.01 30.25
C GLU A 299 -1.54 -16.39 29.80
N ASN A 300 -1.44 -17.28 28.82
CA ASN A 300 -0.18 -17.78 28.25
C ASN A 300 0.47 -16.82 27.24
N LYS A 301 -0.15 -15.68 26.89
CA LYS A 301 0.40 -14.75 25.90
C LYS A 301 1.20 -13.61 26.54
N PRO A 302 2.39 -13.27 25.99
CA PRO A 302 3.15 -12.11 26.44
C PRO A 302 2.38 -10.80 26.17
N PRO A 303 2.62 -9.73 26.95
CA PRO A 303 1.93 -8.45 26.78
C PRO A 303 2.11 -7.87 25.37
N VAL A 304 1.09 -7.16 24.88
CA VAL A 304 1.15 -6.50 23.56
C VAL A 304 2.22 -5.43 23.61
N PHE A 305 3.19 -5.51 22.70
CA PHE A 305 4.16 -4.44 22.51
C PHE A 305 3.51 -3.31 21.72
N VAL A 306 3.56 -2.10 22.26
CA VAL A 306 3.01 -0.91 21.60
C VAL A 306 4.14 0.10 21.48
N THR A 307 4.36 0.59 20.26
CA THR A 307 5.31 1.65 20.00
C THR A 307 4.65 2.69 19.10
N GLU A 308 4.81 3.96 19.47
CA GLU A 308 4.43 5.10 18.63
C GLU A 308 5.68 5.92 18.37
N ILE A 309 6.06 6.03 17.10
CA ILE A 309 7.23 6.80 16.68
C ILE A 309 6.72 8.06 16.02
N SER A 310 6.51 9.08 16.84
CA SER A 310 6.42 10.47 16.44
C SER A 310 7.85 11.02 16.20
N THR A 311 8.02 11.82 15.15
CA THR A 311 9.20 12.67 15.05
C THR A 311 9.14 13.71 16.18
N GLU A 312 10.29 14.15 16.68
CA GLU A 312 10.50 15.04 17.85
C GLU A 312 9.68 16.35 17.90
N ASN A 313 8.92 16.65 16.84
CA ASN A 313 7.88 17.67 16.84
C ASN A 313 6.51 16.98 16.91
N ASN A 314 5.81 17.13 18.04
CA ASN A 314 4.49 16.55 18.35
C ASN A 314 3.37 16.75 17.31
N GLY A 315 3.60 17.47 16.21
CA GLY A 315 2.60 17.67 15.16
C GLY A 315 2.38 16.43 14.29
N ALA A 316 1.13 16.16 13.93
CA ALA A 316 0.75 15.12 12.98
C ALA A 316 1.35 15.31 11.56
N ILE A 317 1.96 16.48 11.30
CA ILE A 317 2.42 16.95 10.00
C ILE A 317 3.86 17.48 10.09
N PRO A 318 4.71 17.27 9.07
CA PRO A 318 6.08 17.80 9.05
C PRO A 318 6.13 19.33 9.14
N PRO A 319 7.13 19.92 9.84
CA PRO A 319 7.28 21.38 9.94
C PRO A 319 7.57 22.03 8.58
N THR A 320 8.15 21.28 7.63
CA THR A 320 8.45 21.73 6.27
C THR A 320 7.23 21.83 5.36
N LEU A 321 6.04 21.42 5.82
CA LEU A 321 4.79 21.58 5.10
C LEU A 321 4.19 22.98 5.35
N LYS A 322 4.02 23.76 4.27
CA LYS A 322 3.20 24.96 4.28
C LYS A 322 1.73 24.57 4.01
N GLN A 323 0.87 24.83 4.98
CA GLN A 323 -0.56 24.51 4.90
C GLN A 323 -1.35 25.79 4.70
N THR A 324 -2.14 25.82 3.65
CA THR A 324 -2.93 27.00 3.29
C THR A 324 -4.35 26.64 2.89
N TYR A 325 -5.25 27.61 2.99
CA TYR A 325 -6.60 27.52 2.45
C TYR A 325 -6.83 28.58 1.38
N LEU A 326 -7.71 28.28 0.43
CA LEU A 326 -8.20 29.24 -0.55
C LEU A 326 -9.73 29.31 -0.44
N LYS A 327 -10.26 30.49 -0.09
CA LYS A 327 -11.72 30.71 -0.07
C LYS A 327 -12.25 30.68 -1.49
N VAL A 328 -13.26 29.85 -1.73
CA VAL A 328 -13.84 29.68 -3.06
C VAL A 328 -15.37 29.69 -3.01
N PRO A 329 -16.04 30.38 -3.95
CA PRO A 329 -17.47 30.18 -4.19
C PRO A 329 -17.71 28.74 -4.68
N MET A 330 -18.66 28.03 -4.07
CA MET A 330 -18.93 26.62 -4.40
C MET A 330 -19.28 26.39 -5.88
N THR A 331 -19.88 27.39 -6.54
CA THR A 331 -20.27 27.37 -7.94
C THR A 331 -19.11 27.46 -8.94
N HIS A 332 -17.95 27.93 -8.49
CA HIS A 332 -16.81 28.27 -9.35
C HIS A 332 -15.51 27.57 -8.95
N ARG A 333 -15.56 26.55 -8.09
CA ARG A 333 -14.37 25.85 -7.57
C ARG A 333 -13.45 25.34 -8.67
N GLU A 334 -14.00 24.85 -9.77
CA GLU A 334 -13.25 24.37 -10.92
C GLU A 334 -12.41 25.47 -11.58
N ALA A 335 -12.94 26.69 -11.66
CA ALA A 335 -12.22 27.83 -12.22
C ALA A 335 -11.08 28.28 -11.31
N PHE A 336 -11.33 28.33 -9.99
CA PHE A 336 -10.29 28.61 -9.00
C PHE A 336 -9.18 27.54 -9.04
N LEU A 337 -9.54 26.26 -9.15
CA LEU A 337 -8.58 25.17 -9.31
C LEU A 337 -7.73 25.35 -10.57
N HIS A 338 -8.36 25.64 -11.72
CA HIS A 338 -7.65 25.85 -12.97
C HIS A 338 -6.66 27.02 -12.88
N VAL A 339 -7.07 28.15 -12.32
CA VAL A 339 -6.19 29.32 -12.14
C VAL A 339 -5.06 29.00 -11.17
N LEU A 340 -5.35 28.35 -10.03
CA LEU A 340 -4.34 27.94 -9.04
C LEU A 340 -3.28 27.03 -9.66
N LEU A 341 -3.69 26.08 -10.51
CA LEU A 341 -2.78 25.16 -11.22
C LEU A 341 -1.97 25.84 -12.32
N SER A 342 -2.39 27.03 -12.77
CA SER A 342 -1.82 27.78 -13.88
C SER A 342 -1.03 29.01 -13.42
N THR A 343 -0.88 29.24 -12.11
CA THR A 343 0.04 30.27 -11.61
C THR A 343 1.48 29.90 -11.96
N GLU A 344 2.36 30.90 -12.05
CA GLU A 344 3.76 30.69 -12.39
C GLU A 344 4.42 29.73 -11.41
N GLY A 345 4.18 29.92 -10.10
CA GLY A 345 4.67 29.04 -9.05
C GLY A 345 4.15 27.60 -9.10
N ASN A 346 2.98 27.34 -9.71
CA ASN A 346 2.33 26.02 -9.66
C ASN A 346 2.25 25.28 -11.00
N SER A 347 2.45 25.96 -12.12
CA SER A 347 2.31 25.42 -13.48
C SER A 347 3.23 24.22 -13.75
N THR A 348 4.40 24.17 -13.11
CA THR A 348 5.42 23.13 -13.28
C THR A 348 5.43 22.09 -12.16
N LYS A 349 4.82 22.40 -11.00
CA LYS A 349 4.84 21.51 -9.82
C LYS A 349 4.07 20.20 -10.12
N PRO A 350 4.63 19.02 -9.80
CA PRO A 350 3.85 17.79 -9.75
C PRO A 350 2.83 17.91 -8.61
N ALA A 351 1.59 17.56 -8.89
CA ALA A 351 0.48 17.80 -7.96
C ALA A 351 -0.46 16.60 -7.81
N ILE A 352 -1.00 16.42 -6.61
CA ILE A 352 -2.14 15.52 -6.36
C ILE A 352 -3.33 16.36 -5.96
N ILE A 353 -4.48 16.10 -6.59
CA ILE A 353 -5.74 16.77 -6.31
C ILE A 353 -6.68 15.75 -5.67
N PHE A 354 -7.06 15.97 -4.41
CA PHE A 354 -7.98 15.10 -3.69
C PHE A 354 -9.41 15.59 -3.76
N CYS A 355 -10.33 14.71 -4.12
CA CYS A 355 -11.77 14.94 -4.12
C CYS A 355 -12.50 13.78 -3.42
N ASN A 356 -13.70 14.05 -2.90
CA ASN A 356 -14.41 13.06 -2.07
C ASN A 356 -15.15 12.00 -2.92
N HIS A 357 -15.50 12.33 -4.16
CA HIS A 357 -16.33 11.48 -5.02
C HIS A 357 -15.63 11.08 -6.31
N THR A 358 -15.82 9.83 -6.71
CA THR A 358 -15.26 9.26 -7.94
C THR A 358 -15.77 9.97 -9.20
N LYS A 359 -17.03 10.42 -9.20
CA LYS A 359 -17.61 11.22 -10.29
C LYS A 359 -16.90 12.57 -10.44
N THR A 360 -16.54 13.20 -9.33
CA THR A 360 -15.77 14.45 -9.34
C THR A 360 -14.38 14.20 -9.89
N ALA A 361 -13.74 13.09 -9.53
CA ALA A 361 -12.42 12.74 -10.07
C ALA A 361 -12.43 12.59 -11.61
N ASP A 362 -13.42 11.88 -12.15
CA ASP A 362 -13.61 11.68 -13.60
C ASP A 362 -13.91 13.01 -14.31
N LEU A 363 -14.80 13.83 -13.75
CA LEU A 363 -15.11 15.16 -14.28
C LEU A 363 -13.86 16.06 -14.32
N LEU A 364 -13.11 16.12 -13.22
CA LEU A 364 -11.93 16.96 -13.13
C LEU A 364 -10.83 16.49 -14.08
N GLU A 365 -10.61 15.19 -14.26
CA GLU A 365 -9.64 14.69 -15.24
C GLU A 365 -9.97 15.17 -16.65
N ARG A 366 -11.22 14.99 -17.09
CA ARG A 366 -11.66 15.37 -18.44
C ARG A 366 -11.58 16.87 -18.65
N MET A 367 -12.11 17.64 -17.71
CA MET A 367 -12.11 19.09 -17.77
C MET A 367 -10.69 19.65 -17.78
N LEU A 368 -9.82 19.20 -16.88
CA LEU A 368 -8.43 19.67 -16.83
C LEU A 368 -7.65 19.28 -18.09
N ARG A 369 -7.90 18.10 -18.67
CA ARG A 369 -7.30 17.70 -19.95
C ARG A 369 -7.69 18.63 -21.11
N ARG A 370 -8.96 19.07 -21.15
CA ARG A 370 -9.45 20.06 -22.13
C ARG A 370 -8.81 21.43 -21.93
N LEU A 371 -8.56 21.79 -20.68
CA LEU A 371 -7.82 22.99 -20.28
C LEU A 371 -6.28 22.81 -20.39
N SER A 372 -5.83 21.88 -21.24
CA SER A 372 -4.41 21.62 -21.55
C SER A 372 -3.52 21.17 -20.39
N HIS A 373 -4.09 20.68 -19.28
CA HIS A 373 -3.30 20.10 -18.19
C HIS A 373 -2.97 18.62 -18.48
N ARG A 374 -1.72 18.23 -18.24
CA ARG A 374 -1.29 16.81 -18.27
C ARG A 374 -1.77 16.09 -17.00
N VAL A 375 -2.97 15.55 -17.06
CA VAL A 375 -3.68 14.96 -15.92
C VAL A 375 -4.03 13.49 -16.14
N THR A 376 -4.07 12.74 -15.04
CA THR A 376 -4.61 11.38 -14.96
C THR A 376 -5.40 11.22 -13.67
N SER A 377 -6.23 10.19 -13.53
CA SER A 377 -6.99 9.94 -12.30
C SER A 377 -6.78 8.57 -11.66
N LEU A 378 -7.05 8.51 -10.35
CA LEU A 378 -7.03 7.28 -9.57
C LEU A 378 -8.25 7.22 -8.64
N HIS A 379 -9.24 6.41 -9.01
CA HIS A 379 -10.44 6.18 -8.21
C HIS A 379 -11.05 4.79 -8.46
N SER A 380 -11.99 4.36 -7.61
CA SER A 380 -12.50 2.98 -7.57
C SER A 380 -13.40 2.59 -8.76
N LEU A 381 -13.99 3.55 -9.48
CA LEU A 381 -14.78 3.28 -10.69
C LEU A 381 -13.93 2.94 -11.94
N LEU A 382 -12.62 3.18 -11.90
CA LEU A 382 -11.73 2.81 -12.99
C LEU A 382 -11.43 1.29 -12.94
N PRO A 383 -11.33 0.62 -14.09
CA PRO A 383 -10.75 -0.72 -14.18
C PRO A 383 -9.34 -0.77 -13.55
N GLN A 384 -8.98 -1.90 -12.93
CA GLN A 384 -7.69 -2.01 -12.24
C GLN A 384 -6.49 -1.79 -13.17
N SER A 385 -6.57 -2.27 -14.41
CA SER A 385 -5.52 -2.06 -15.42
C SER A 385 -5.30 -0.57 -15.72
N GLU A 386 -6.37 0.20 -15.81
CA GLU A 386 -6.32 1.65 -16.02
C GLU A 386 -5.75 2.37 -14.80
N ARG A 387 -6.13 1.97 -13.59
CA ARG A 387 -5.57 2.50 -12.33
C ARG A 387 -4.06 2.30 -12.26
N ASN A 388 -3.58 1.11 -12.61
CA ASN A 388 -2.15 0.79 -12.65
C ASN A 388 -1.43 1.62 -13.73
N SER A 389 -2.01 1.73 -14.93
CA SER A 389 -1.47 2.54 -16.04
C SER A 389 -1.39 4.03 -15.68
N ASN A 390 -2.45 4.59 -15.10
CA ASN A 390 -2.53 5.98 -14.68
C ASN A 390 -1.50 6.28 -13.58
N LEU A 391 -1.37 5.40 -12.59
CA LEU A 391 -0.35 5.54 -11.56
C LEU A 391 1.08 5.45 -12.14
N ALA A 392 1.33 4.55 -13.10
CA ALA A 392 2.62 4.45 -13.79
C ALA A 392 2.93 5.72 -14.60
N ARG A 393 1.95 6.29 -15.32
CA ARG A 393 2.08 7.57 -16.04
C ARG A 393 2.43 8.72 -15.11
N PHE A 394 1.83 8.74 -13.92
CA PHE A 394 2.14 9.75 -12.90
C PHE A 394 3.56 9.56 -12.33
N ARG A 395 3.93 8.33 -11.97
CA ARG A 395 5.29 7.99 -11.49
C ARG A 395 6.38 8.36 -12.51
N ALA A 396 6.11 8.15 -13.80
CA ALA A 396 7.00 8.50 -14.90
C ALA A 396 6.99 10.00 -15.25
N SER A 397 6.27 10.85 -14.49
CA SER A 397 6.07 12.29 -14.78
C SER A 397 5.42 12.60 -16.14
N ALA A 398 4.86 11.59 -16.82
CA ALA A 398 4.11 11.76 -18.06
C ALA A 398 2.79 12.51 -17.83
N ALA A 399 2.14 12.25 -16.69
CA ALA A 399 1.11 13.12 -16.11
C ALA A 399 1.74 13.96 -14.99
N ARG A 400 1.51 15.28 -15.01
CA ARG A 400 1.92 16.22 -13.96
C ARG A 400 0.97 16.17 -12.76
N ILE A 401 -0.31 15.95 -13.05
CA ILE A 401 -1.39 16.01 -12.07
C ILE A 401 -2.03 14.63 -11.93
N LEU A 402 -2.23 14.20 -10.68
CA LEU A 402 -3.04 13.04 -10.33
C LEU A 402 -4.29 13.50 -9.59
N VAL A 403 -5.46 13.34 -10.20
CA VAL A 403 -6.75 13.55 -9.52
C VAL A 403 -7.15 12.25 -8.85
N ALA A 404 -7.42 12.27 -7.55
CA ALA A 404 -7.74 11.04 -6.84
C ALA A 404 -8.80 11.24 -5.75
N THR A 405 -9.44 10.13 -5.39
CA THR A 405 -10.16 10.03 -4.12
C THR A 405 -9.21 9.57 -3.01
N ASP A 406 -9.72 9.38 -1.80
CA ASP A 406 -8.94 8.87 -0.65
C ASP A 406 -8.30 7.49 -0.88
N VAL A 407 -8.60 6.84 -2.00
CA VAL A 407 -7.85 5.67 -2.42
C VAL A 407 -6.36 5.99 -2.62
N ALA A 408 -6.01 7.22 -3.02
CA ALA A 408 -4.61 7.66 -3.20
C ALA A 408 -3.97 8.28 -1.96
N SER A 409 -4.75 8.59 -0.92
CA SER A 409 -4.26 9.35 0.24
C SER A 409 -3.44 8.48 1.18
N ARG A 410 -3.66 7.16 1.16
CA ARG A 410 -3.10 6.19 2.12
C ARG A 410 -2.36 5.04 1.43
N GLY A 411 -1.32 4.52 2.08
CA GLY A 411 -0.60 3.29 1.71
C GLY A 411 0.26 3.30 0.45
N LEU A 412 -0.21 3.99 -0.58
CA LEU A 412 0.32 3.94 -1.92
C LEU A 412 1.71 4.55 -2.03
N ASP A 413 2.62 3.86 -2.69
CA ASP A 413 3.92 4.41 -3.06
C ASP A 413 3.77 5.37 -4.24
N ILE A 414 3.38 6.60 -3.92
CA ILE A 414 3.36 7.72 -4.84
C ILE A 414 4.62 8.55 -4.56
N PRO A 415 5.39 8.94 -5.59
CA PRO A 415 6.51 9.86 -5.42
C PRO A 415 6.05 11.08 -4.65
N SER A 416 6.91 11.59 -3.75
CA SER A 416 6.58 12.84 -3.05
C SER A 416 6.35 13.92 -4.08
N VAL A 417 5.17 14.54 -4.00
CA VAL A 417 4.81 15.68 -4.84
C VAL A 417 5.19 16.98 -4.17
N SER A 418 5.25 18.06 -4.95
CA SER A 418 5.51 19.40 -4.42
C SER A 418 4.22 20.03 -3.88
N LEU A 419 3.09 19.78 -4.55
CA LEU A 419 1.81 20.40 -4.26
C LEU A 419 0.71 19.35 -4.01
N VAL A 420 -0.01 19.49 -2.91
CA VAL A 420 -1.26 18.77 -2.64
C VAL A 420 -2.39 19.77 -2.65
N ILE A 421 -3.44 19.50 -3.43
CA ILE A 421 -4.65 20.31 -3.45
C ILE A 421 -5.80 19.48 -2.92
N ASN A 422 -6.38 19.89 -1.79
CA ASN A 422 -7.67 19.35 -1.37
C ASN A 422 -8.75 20.11 -2.13
N PHE A 423 -9.19 19.54 -3.27
CA PHE A 423 -10.32 20.11 -3.99
C PHE A 423 -11.53 20.10 -3.08
N ASP A 424 -11.84 18.97 -2.43
CA ASP A 424 -12.82 18.86 -1.35
C ASP A 424 -12.15 18.75 0.01
N VAL A 425 -12.66 19.50 0.99
CA VAL A 425 -12.24 19.35 2.40
C VAL A 425 -12.59 17.92 2.85
N PRO A 426 -11.63 17.17 3.42
CA PRO A 426 -11.90 15.82 3.92
C PRO A 426 -12.85 15.89 5.13
N ARG A 427 -13.72 14.87 5.24
CA ARG A 427 -14.68 14.78 6.35
C ARG A 427 -14.04 14.37 7.67
N ASN A 428 -12.97 13.60 7.60
CA ASN A 428 -12.20 13.15 8.76
C ASN A 428 -10.84 13.89 8.78
N PRO A 429 -10.48 14.54 9.89
CA PRO A 429 -9.17 15.16 10.08
C PRO A 429 -7.97 14.23 9.89
N ASP A 430 -8.10 12.94 10.20
CA ASP A 430 -7.01 11.99 9.93
C ASP A 430 -6.79 11.85 8.42
N ASP A 431 -7.85 11.77 7.61
CA ASP A 431 -7.74 11.70 6.14
C ASP A 431 -6.97 12.93 5.59
N TYR A 432 -7.17 14.12 6.18
CA TYR A 432 -6.39 15.31 5.85
C TYR A 432 -4.88 15.07 6.04
N VAL A 433 -4.47 14.57 7.21
CA VAL A 433 -3.06 14.27 7.52
C VAL A 433 -2.46 13.30 6.48
N HIS A 434 -3.23 12.30 6.04
CA HIS A 434 -2.76 11.37 5.02
C HIS A 434 -2.67 11.99 3.62
N ARG A 435 -3.63 12.83 3.23
CA ARG A 435 -3.63 13.56 1.96
C ARG A 435 -2.41 14.47 1.86
N VAL A 436 -2.19 15.32 2.87
CA VAL A 436 -1.08 16.27 2.86
C VAL A 436 0.28 15.60 3.13
N GLY A 437 0.28 14.43 3.78
CA GLY A 437 1.45 13.56 3.90
C GLY A 437 1.97 12.98 2.57
N ARG A 438 1.39 13.34 1.42
CA ARG A 438 1.91 13.04 0.07
C ARG A 438 2.97 14.04 -0.40
N THR A 439 3.05 15.20 0.24
CA THR A 439 4.11 16.19 0.04
C THR A 439 5.02 16.24 1.27
N ALA A 440 6.05 17.09 1.24
CA ALA A 440 7.00 17.31 2.34
C ALA A 440 7.65 16.03 2.92
N ARG A 441 7.89 15.00 2.08
CA ARG A 441 8.51 13.74 2.51
C ARG A 441 10.04 13.84 2.54
N ALA A 442 10.65 13.10 3.48
CA ALA A 442 12.09 12.98 3.62
C ALA A 442 12.82 14.35 3.76
N GLY A 443 12.24 15.28 4.52
CA GLY A 443 12.85 16.58 4.82
C GLY A 443 12.66 17.65 3.73
N ARG A 444 12.03 17.32 2.61
CA ARG A 444 11.70 18.31 1.57
C ARG A 444 10.61 19.27 2.04
N HIS A 445 10.61 20.47 1.46
CA HIS A 445 9.49 21.40 1.55
C HIS A 445 8.31 20.91 0.71
N GLY A 446 7.12 21.24 1.17
CA GLY A 446 5.87 20.89 0.49
C GLY A 446 4.81 21.95 0.72
N GLU A 447 3.85 22.02 -0.19
CA GLU A 447 2.71 22.92 -0.10
C GLU A 447 1.41 22.11 -0.15
N ALA A 448 0.49 22.44 0.75
CA ALA A 448 -0.88 21.95 0.74
C ALA A 448 -1.85 23.12 0.66
N VAL A 449 -2.75 23.10 -0.33
CA VAL A 449 -3.79 24.12 -0.53
C VAL A 449 -5.15 23.45 -0.43
N THR A 450 -6.00 23.93 0.47
CA THR A 450 -7.35 23.41 0.66
C THR A 450 -8.38 24.41 0.14
N LEU A 451 -9.23 23.99 -0.80
CA LEU A 451 -10.31 24.84 -1.29
C LEU A 451 -11.47 24.80 -0.29
N VAL A 452 -11.77 25.95 0.33
CA VAL A 452 -12.73 26.08 1.42
C VAL A 452 -13.95 26.88 0.95
N GLY A 453 -15.13 26.26 1.01
CA GLY A 453 -16.40 26.94 0.84
C GLY A 453 -17.01 27.39 2.17
N GLN A 454 -18.10 28.14 2.10
CA GLN A 454 -18.80 28.67 3.29
C GLN A 454 -19.30 27.58 4.26
N ARG A 455 -19.54 26.37 3.77
CA ARG A 455 -20.07 25.25 4.57
C ARG A 455 -18.99 24.38 5.21
N ASP A 456 -17.72 24.60 4.85
CA ASP A 456 -16.62 23.73 5.27
C ASP A 456 -15.93 24.19 6.56
N VAL A 457 -16.39 25.29 7.17
CA VAL A 457 -15.75 25.91 8.35
C VAL A 457 -15.56 24.92 9.49
N GLN A 458 -16.58 24.12 9.83
CA GLN A 458 -16.49 23.12 10.89
C GLN A 458 -15.47 22.01 10.56
N LEU A 459 -15.36 21.62 9.29
CA LEU A 459 -14.36 20.62 8.86
C LEU A 459 -12.95 21.17 8.98
N VAL A 460 -12.74 22.44 8.62
CA VAL A 460 -11.44 23.12 8.76
C VAL A 460 -11.04 23.22 10.23
N LEU A 461 -11.94 23.66 11.10
CA LEU A 461 -11.66 23.76 12.54
C LEU A 461 -11.29 22.41 13.16
N ALA A 462 -11.99 21.33 12.78
CA ALA A 462 -11.66 19.98 13.24
C ALA A 462 -10.27 19.51 12.74
N ILE A 463 -9.86 19.94 11.54
CA ILE A 463 -8.52 19.68 11.01
C ILE A 463 -7.46 20.46 11.78
N GLU A 464 -7.69 21.75 12.04
CA GLU A 464 -6.75 22.62 12.77
C GLU A 464 -6.56 22.12 14.21
N GLU A 465 -7.64 21.70 14.88
CA GLU A 465 -7.60 21.06 16.19
C GLU A 465 -6.76 19.78 16.15
N ARG A 466 -6.99 18.91 15.16
CA ARG A 466 -6.27 17.64 15.02
C ARG A 466 -4.77 17.80 14.73
N VAL A 467 -4.41 18.84 13.98
CA VAL A 467 -3.04 19.12 13.53
C VAL A 467 -2.30 20.04 14.51
N GLU A 468 -3.02 20.67 15.42
CA GLU A 468 -2.51 21.68 16.38
C GLU A 468 -1.86 22.89 15.68
N ARG A 469 -2.33 23.22 14.46
CA ARG A 469 -1.83 24.35 13.67
C ARG A 469 -2.93 24.91 12.78
N GLN A 470 -3.09 26.23 12.80
CA GLN A 470 -4.03 26.94 11.93
C GLN A 470 -3.53 26.99 10.48
N MET A 471 -4.47 26.95 9.54
CA MET A 471 -4.18 27.14 8.12
C MET A 471 -4.07 28.63 7.80
N GLU A 472 -3.08 29.00 7.01
CA GLU A 472 -2.92 30.37 6.53
C GLU A 472 -3.72 30.58 5.23
N GLU A 473 -4.17 31.81 4.95
CA GLU A 473 -4.77 32.10 3.66
C GLU A 473 -3.72 32.02 2.55
N TRP A 474 -4.04 31.31 1.47
CA TRP A 474 -3.14 31.16 0.34
C TRP A 474 -2.92 32.51 -0.35
N SER A 475 -1.66 32.85 -0.56
CA SER A 475 -1.25 34.05 -1.27
C SER A 475 0.07 33.81 -2.01
N GLU A 476 0.20 34.46 -3.16
CA GLU A 476 1.42 34.50 -3.98
C GLU A 476 1.60 35.95 -4.43
N GLU A 477 2.81 36.49 -4.32
CA GLU A 477 3.09 37.90 -4.59
C GLU A 477 2.74 38.24 -6.05
N GLY A 478 1.95 39.29 -6.26
CA GLY A 478 1.50 39.69 -7.60
C GLY A 478 0.42 38.78 -8.22
N VAL A 479 -0.11 37.78 -7.50
CA VAL A 479 -1.12 36.85 -8.01
C VAL A 479 -2.45 37.00 -7.27
N SER A 480 -3.46 37.56 -7.94
CA SER A 480 -4.85 37.50 -7.49
C SER A 480 -5.61 36.40 -8.24
N ILE A 481 -5.89 35.28 -7.56
CA ILE A 481 -6.68 34.20 -8.16
C ILE A 481 -8.08 34.70 -8.51
N GLU A 482 -8.77 35.32 -7.56
CA GLU A 482 -10.14 35.82 -7.76
C GLU A 482 -10.19 36.83 -8.91
N GLY A 483 -9.23 37.76 -8.98
CA GLY A 483 -9.12 38.72 -10.07
C GLY A 483 -8.94 38.06 -11.44
N ARG A 484 -8.11 37.00 -11.53
CA ARG A 484 -7.89 36.24 -12.77
C ARG A 484 -9.14 35.43 -13.17
N VAL A 485 -9.85 34.84 -12.20
CA VAL A 485 -11.11 34.12 -12.46
C VAL A 485 -12.17 35.07 -13.04
N VAL A 486 -12.35 36.24 -12.44
CA VAL A 486 -13.39 37.21 -12.83
C VAL A 486 -13.05 37.95 -14.12
N ARG A 487 -11.80 38.40 -14.30
CA ARG A 487 -11.41 39.28 -15.42
C ARG A 487 -10.89 38.53 -16.64
N GLY A 488 -10.40 37.30 -16.48
CA GLY A 488 -9.64 36.60 -17.53
C GLY A 488 -10.46 35.76 -18.51
N GLY A 489 -11.80 35.85 -18.53
CA GLY A 489 -12.64 34.97 -19.35
C GLY A 489 -12.64 33.49 -18.93
N VAL A 490 -11.88 33.16 -17.87
CA VAL A 490 -11.67 31.79 -17.36
C VAL A 490 -12.98 31.11 -16.99
N LEU A 491 -13.95 31.85 -16.44
CA LEU A 491 -15.27 31.30 -16.12
C LEU A 491 -15.98 30.72 -17.35
N LYS A 492 -15.84 31.37 -18.52
CA LYS A 492 -16.43 30.89 -19.77
C LYS A 492 -15.68 29.65 -20.27
N GLU A 493 -14.36 29.71 -20.33
CA GLU A 493 -13.50 28.60 -20.79
C GLU A 493 -13.70 27.33 -19.94
N VAL A 494 -13.62 27.47 -18.61
CA VAL A 494 -13.82 26.37 -17.67
C VAL A 494 -15.27 25.88 -17.71
N GLY A 495 -16.23 26.79 -17.88
CA GLY A 495 -17.65 26.43 -18.02
C GLY A 495 -17.92 25.60 -19.28
N GLU A 496 -17.30 25.94 -20.41
CA GLU A 496 -17.36 25.18 -21.66
C GLU A 496 -16.71 23.81 -21.51
N ALA A 497 -15.48 23.76 -20.99
CA ALA A 497 -14.77 22.50 -20.73
C ALA A 497 -15.54 21.57 -19.78
N LYS A 498 -16.16 22.13 -18.72
CA LYS A 498 -17.00 21.39 -17.77
C LYS A 498 -18.26 20.83 -18.43
N ARG A 499 -18.93 21.61 -19.27
CA ARG A 499 -20.14 21.18 -19.99
C ARG A 499 -19.82 20.02 -20.94
N GLU A 500 -18.75 20.14 -21.71
CA GLU A 500 -18.30 19.07 -22.62
C GLU A 500 -17.89 17.80 -21.86
N ALA A 501 -17.10 17.94 -20.79
CA ALA A 501 -16.71 16.82 -19.94
C ALA A 501 -17.93 16.10 -19.32
N THR A 502 -18.96 16.85 -18.93
CA THR A 502 -20.21 16.30 -18.40
C THR A 502 -20.97 15.53 -19.48
N GLY A 503 -21.09 16.10 -20.69
CA GLY A 503 -21.73 15.43 -21.84
C GLY A 503 -21.05 14.11 -22.21
N GLU A 504 -19.71 14.04 -22.19
CA GLU A 504 -18.99 12.78 -22.44
C GLU A 504 -19.29 11.68 -21.42
N ILE A 505 -19.38 12.07 -20.14
CA ILE A 505 -19.69 11.14 -19.05
C ILE A 505 -21.11 10.59 -19.23
N GLU A 506 -22.06 11.46 -19.58
CA GLU A 506 -23.47 11.08 -19.84
C GLU A 506 -23.59 10.16 -21.05
N GLU A 507 -22.82 10.40 -22.11
CA GLU A 507 -22.73 9.54 -23.29
C GLU A 507 -21.97 8.23 -23.05
N GLY A 508 -21.33 8.05 -21.88
CA GLY A 508 -20.56 6.86 -21.53
C GLY A 508 -19.25 6.71 -22.31
N ARG A 509 -18.69 7.82 -22.80
CA ARG A 509 -17.36 7.84 -23.41
C ARG A 509 -16.27 7.75 -22.35
N ASP A 510 -15.13 7.15 -22.66
CA ASP A 510 -13.93 7.17 -21.81
C ASP A 510 -13.19 8.51 -21.93
N VAL A 511 -12.11 8.68 -21.15
CA VAL A 511 -11.26 9.90 -21.14
C VAL A 511 -10.47 10.13 -22.43
N LEU A 512 -10.53 9.18 -23.38
CA LEU A 512 -9.96 9.27 -24.72
C LEU A 512 -11.05 9.42 -25.79
N GLY A 513 -12.31 9.63 -25.40
CA GLY A 513 -13.45 9.81 -26.30
C GLY A 513 -14.00 8.51 -26.90
N ARG A 514 -13.49 7.34 -26.51
CA ARG A 514 -13.97 6.04 -27.02
C ARG A 514 -15.23 5.63 -26.27
N LYS A 515 -16.23 5.07 -26.96
CA LYS A 515 -17.41 4.52 -26.30
C LYS A 515 -17.00 3.34 -25.42
N ARG A 516 -17.32 3.37 -24.12
CA ARG A 516 -17.21 2.16 -23.28
C ARG A 516 -18.32 1.22 -23.72
N ASN A 517 -17.96 0.19 -24.49
CA ASN A 517 -18.86 -0.94 -24.73
C ASN A 517 -19.14 -1.60 -23.38
N LYS A 518 -20.23 -1.19 -22.72
CA LYS A 518 -20.83 -1.94 -21.62
C LYS A 518 -21.48 -3.18 -22.23
N LEU A 519 -20.68 -4.20 -22.52
CA LEU A 519 -21.20 -5.56 -22.50
C LEU A 519 -21.66 -5.79 -21.06
N LYS A 520 -22.95 -5.52 -20.80
CA LYS A 520 -23.61 -6.05 -19.60
C LYS A 520 -23.40 -7.56 -19.68
N LYS A 521 -22.53 -8.10 -18.82
CA LYS A 521 -22.66 -9.50 -18.44
C LYS A 521 -24.05 -9.61 -17.82
N VAL A 522 -25.01 -10.05 -18.63
CA VAL A 522 -26.27 -10.61 -18.12
C VAL A 522 -25.81 -11.73 -17.20
N ARG A 523 -26.12 -11.58 -15.91
CA ARG A 523 -25.86 -12.59 -14.90
C ARG A 523 -26.82 -13.74 -15.08
#